data_AF-A0A349K8X3-F1
#
_entry.id   AF-A0A349K8X3-F1
#
_cell.length_a   1.000
_cell.length_b   1.000
_cell.length_c   1.000
_cell.angle_alpha   90.00
_cell.angle_beta   90.00
_cell.angle_gamma   90.00
#
_symmetry.space_group_name_H-M   'P 1'
#
loop_
_entity.id
_entity.type
_entity.pdbx_description
1 polymer ?
#
loop_
_entity_poly.entity_id
_entity_poly.type
_entity_poly.pdbx_seq_one_letter_code
_entity_poly.pdbx_strand_id
1 'polypeptide(L)'
;SNEKLCVSIEDAIRLNASAVAFSIYIGGAYEHQTIVEFSKLVNDAHRYGLPVLAVTAVGKDMNRDLRYLSLASRIAVELGADIVKTYYCDGFNELIAACPVPVVIAGGKKVPELDALEFAHKAISDGASGVDMGRNIFQSESPENMIQAVRSVVVNGEKPDKAFEQYKNSL
;
A
#
# COMPACT_ATOMS: atom_id res chain seq x y z
N SER A 1 -11.74 -11.89 2.54
CA SER A 1 -13.10 -11.42 2.21
C SER A 1 -13.58 -12.14 0.96
N ASN A 2 -14.88 -12.15 0.65
CA ASN A 2 -15.44 -12.71 -0.58
C ASN A 2 -15.33 -11.67 -1.72
N GLU A 3 -14.10 -11.28 -2.06
CA GLU A 3 -13.83 -10.23 -3.05
C GLU A 3 -14.12 -10.70 -4.47
N LYS A 4 -14.60 -9.77 -5.30
CA LYS A 4 -14.86 -9.93 -6.74
C LYS A 4 -14.55 -8.63 -7.46
N LEU A 5 -14.34 -8.69 -8.77
CA LEU A 5 -14.20 -7.48 -9.57
C LEU A 5 -15.50 -6.65 -9.51
N CYS A 6 -15.38 -5.41 -9.05
CA CYS A 6 -16.51 -4.50 -8.87
C CYS A 6 -16.67 -3.51 -10.04
N VAL A 7 -15.62 -3.31 -10.83
CA VAL A 7 -15.56 -2.36 -11.94
C VAL A 7 -14.88 -3.05 -13.12
N SER A 8 -15.40 -2.86 -14.34
CA SER A 8 -14.79 -3.42 -15.54
C SER A 8 -13.52 -2.65 -15.92
N ILE A 9 -12.65 -3.29 -16.69
CA ILE A 9 -11.43 -2.62 -17.16
C ILE A 9 -11.75 -1.47 -18.12
N GLU A 10 -12.81 -1.60 -18.91
CA GLU A 10 -13.29 -0.56 -19.82
C GLU A 10 -13.71 0.70 -19.07
N ASP A 11 -14.36 0.56 -17.92
CA ASP A 11 -14.72 1.70 -17.08
C ASP A 11 -13.50 2.35 -16.43
N ALA A 12 -12.51 1.57 -15.99
CA ALA A 12 -11.26 2.11 -15.49
C ALA A 12 -10.52 2.94 -16.55
N ILE A 13 -10.47 2.45 -17.80
CA ILE A 13 -9.90 3.16 -18.95
C ILE A 13 -10.72 4.42 -19.27
N ARG A 14 -12.05 4.31 -19.29
CA ARG A 14 -12.96 5.45 -19.54
C ARG A 14 -12.76 6.57 -18.53
N LEU A 15 -12.45 6.23 -17.27
CA LEU A 15 -12.15 7.18 -16.20
C LEU A 15 -10.72 7.71 -16.24
N ASN A 16 -9.90 7.26 -17.20
CA ASN A 16 -8.48 7.59 -17.30
C ASN A 16 -7.71 7.27 -16.00
N ALA A 17 -8.03 6.12 -15.39
CA ALA A 17 -7.34 5.67 -14.19
C ALA A 17 -5.84 5.44 -14.48
N SER A 18 -4.97 5.77 -13.51
CA SER A 18 -3.53 5.51 -13.62
C SER A 18 -3.13 4.08 -13.25
N ALA A 19 -3.98 3.39 -12.50
CA ALA A 19 -3.83 1.99 -12.10
C ALA A 19 -5.18 1.44 -11.62
N VAL A 20 -5.31 0.12 -11.58
CA VAL A 20 -6.40 -0.59 -10.89
C VAL A 20 -5.86 -1.28 -9.64
N ALA A 21 -6.69 -1.39 -8.61
CA ALA A 21 -6.29 -2.00 -7.34
C ALA A 21 -7.24 -3.13 -6.94
N PHE A 22 -6.69 -4.19 -6.37
CA PHE A 22 -7.48 -5.33 -5.89
C PHE A 22 -6.86 -5.95 -4.64
N SER A 23 -7.72 -6.39 -3.72
CA SER A 23 -7.27 -7.00 -2.47
C SER A 23 -7.23 -8.52 -2.58
N ILE A 24 -6.05 -9.09 -2.31
CA ILE A 24 -5.88 -10.54 -2.17
C ILE A 24 -5.87 -10.93 -0.69
N TYR A 25 -6.48 -12.07 -0.36
CA TYR A 25 -6.65 -12.54 1.01
C TYR A 25 -6.00 -13.92 1.20
N ILE A 26 -4.67 -13.94 1.22
CA ILE A 26 -3.89 -15.16 1.48
C ILE A 26 -4.16 -15.67 2.90
N GLY A 27 -4.34 -16.98 3.04
CA GLY A 27 -4.79 -17.70 4.24
C GLY A 27 -6.25 -17.47 4.63
N GLY A 28 -7.00 -16.67 3.87
CA GLY A 28 -8.43 -16.44 4.12
C GLY A 28 -9.32 -17.55 3.55
N ALA A 29 -10.56 -17.64 4.03
CA ALA A 29 -11.53 -18.65 3.59
C ALA A 29 -11.83 -18.64 2.07
N TYR A 30 -11.62 -17.49 1.41
CA TYR A 30 -11.85 -17.29 -0.03
C TYR A 30 -10.54 -17.01 -0.79
N GLU A 31 -9.38 -17.43 -0.27
CA GLU A 31 -8.07 -17.18 -0.89
C GLU A 31 -8.08 -17.48 -2.39
N HIS A 32 -8.46 -18.71 -2.77
CA HIS A 32 -8.50 -19.17 -4.16
C HIS A 32 -9.29 -18.21 -5.06
N GLN A 33 -10.48 -17.80 -4.63
CA GLN A 33 -11.30 -16.87 -5.40
C GLN A 33 -10.60 -15.53 -5.58
N THR A 34 -10.03 -14.97 -4.50
CA THR A 34 -9.34 -13.67 -4.59
C THR A 34 -8.13 -13.72 -5.51
N ILE A 35 -7.39 -14.84 -5.53
CA ILE A 35 -6.25 -15.06 -6.43
C ILE A 35 -6.72 -15.18 -7.88
N VAL A 36 -7.81 -15.91 -8.14
CA VAL A 36 -8.35 -16.09 -9.49
C VAL A 36 -8.90 -14.77 -10.05
N GLU A 37 -9.65 -14.01 -9.25
CA GLU A 37 -10.17 -12.69 -9.64
C GLU A 37 -9.04 -11.68 -9.85
N PHE A 38 -8.00 -11.71 -9.00
CA PHE A 38 -6.80 -10.90 -9.20
C PHE A 38 -6.11 -11.22 -10.53
N SER A 39 -5.93 -12.51 -10.85
CA SER A 39 -5.30 -12.94 -12.11
C SER A 39 -6.10 -12.51 -13.34
N LYS A 40 -7.44 -12.49 -13.26
CA LYS A 40 -8.29 -11.95 -14.32
C LYS A 40 -8.05 -10.45 -14.50
N LEU A 41 -8.03 -9.68 -13.41
CA LEU A 41 -7.75 -8.25 -13.46
C LEU A 41 -6.39 -7.96 -14.10
N VAL A 42 -5.35 -8.68 -13.72
CA VAL A 42 -4.00 -8.55 -14.32
C VAL A 42 -4.06 -8.80 -15.83
N ASN A 43 -4.66 -9.92 -16.24
CA ASN A 43 -4.78 -10.27 -17.65
C ASN A 43 -5.57 -9.25 -18.46
N ASP A 44 -6.60 -8.62 -17.88
CA ASP A 44 -7.40 -7.63 -18.55
C ASP A 44 -6.68 -6.27 -18.59
N ALA A 45 -6.11 -5.83 -17.47
CA ALA A 45 -5.43 -4.54 -17.35
C ALA A 45 -4.17 -4.46 -18.22
N HIS A 46 -3.35 -5.50 -18.22
CA HIS A 46 -2.11 -5.53 -19.01
C HIS A 46 -2.35 -5.52 -20.52
N ARG A 47 -3.50 -5.99 -21.02
CA ARG A 47 -3.87 -5.85 -22.45
C ARG A 47 -3.98 -4.40 -22.89
N TYR A 48 -4.31 -3.51 -21.96
CA TYR A 48 -4.46 -2.07 -22.21
C TYR A 48 -3.30 -1.26 -21.63
N GLY A 49 -2.24 -1.91 -21.13
CA GLY A 49 -1.09 -1.24 -20.52
C GLY A 49 -1.41 -0.54 -19.20
N LEU A 50 -2.47 -0.94 -18.50
CA LEU A 50 -2.86 -0.35 -17.23
C LEU A 50 -2.19 -1.09 -16.06
N PRO A 51 -1.43 -0.40 -15.18
CA PRO A 51 -0.78 -1.02 -14.03
C PRO A 51 -1.77 -1.58 -13.01
N VAL A 52 -1.37 -2.66 -12.33
CA VAL A 52 -2.15 -3.32 -11.29
C VAL A 52 -1.46 -3.24 -9.92
N LEU A 53 -2.17 -2.69 -8.95
CA LEU A 53 -1.77 -2.65 -7.54
C LEU A 53 -2.45 -3.80 -6.78
N ALA A 54 -1.66 -4.73 -6.25
CA ALA A 54 -2.14 -5.76 -5.35
C ALA A 54 -2.13 -5.26 -3.90
N VAL A 55 -3.24 -5.39 -3.18
CA VAL A 55 -3.32 -5.11 -1.74
C VAL A 55 -3.26 -6.44 -0.99
N THR A 56 -2.22 -6.69 -0.20
CA THR A 56 -2.13 -7.89 0.64
C THR A 56 -2.97 -7.70 1.90
N ALA A 57 -4.26 -8.03 1.81
CA ALA A 57 -5.20 -7.83 2.90
C ALA A 57 -5.08 -8.96 3.93
N VAL A 58 -5.03 -8.59 5.20
CA VAL A 58 -4.89 -9.55 6.31
C VAL A 58 -6.24 -9.73 7.01
N GLY A 59 -6.65 -10.98 7.22
CA GLY A 59 -7.83 -11.31 8.02
C GLY A 59 -7.72 -10.80 9.47
N LYS A 60 -8.86 -10.60 10.14
CA LYS A 60 -8.91 -10.04 11.51
C LYS A 60 -8.11 -10.87 12.53
N ASP A 61 -8.10 -12.18 12.36
CA ASP A 61 -7.51 -13.15 13.30
C ASP A 61 -6.15 -13.69 12.82
N MET A 62 -5.51 -13.00 11.86
CA MET A 62 -4.24 -13.44 11.27
C MET A 62 -3.08 -12.53 11.69
N ASN A 63 -1.92 -13.14 11.93
CA ASN A 63 -0.70 -12.42 12.22
C ASN A 63 -0.16 -11.70 10.97
N ARG A 64 0.43 -10.52 11.20
CA ARG A 64 1.07 -9.68 10.18
C ARG A 64 2.58 -9.76 10.31
N ASP A 65 3.11 -10.98 10.32
CA ASP A 65 4.55 -11.21 10.42
C ASP A 65 5.23 -11.17 9.04
N LEU A 66 6.56 -11.09 9.06
CA LEU A 66 7.38 -11.07 7.87
C LEU A 66 7.09 -12.25 6.95
N ARG A 67 6.96 -13.46 7.51
CA ARG A 67 6.74 -14.68 6.73
C ARG A 67 5.43 -14.59 5.93
N TYR A 68 4.35 -14.19 6.58
CA TYR A 68 3.05 -14.06 5.96
C TYR A 68 3.04 -12.96 4.89
N LEU A 69 3.53 -11.76 5.25
CA LEU A 69 3.50 -10.62 4.33
C LEU A 69 4.42 -10.82 3.13
N SER A 70 5.59 -11.45 3.31
CA SER A 70 6.48 -11.83 2.21
C SER A 70 5.85 -12.86 1.29
N LEU A 71 5.19 -13.89 1.83
CA LEU A 71 4.47 -14.87 1.02
C LEU A 71 3.36 -14.21 0.18
N ALA A 72 2.51 -13.40 0.83
CA ALA A 72 1.40 -12.76 0.15
C ALA A 72 1.86 -11.77 -0.92
N SER A 73 2.88 -10.96 -0.60
CA SER A 73 3.46 -9.99 -1.53
C SER A 73 4.11 -10.69 -2.72
N ARG A 74 4.90 -11.75 -2.47
CA ARG A 74 5.55 -12.49 -3.55
C ARG A 74 4.55 -13.21 -4.45
N ILE A 75 3.47 -13.78 -3.90
CA ILE A 75 2.37 -14.36 -4.71
C ILE A 75 1.76 -13.29 -5.62
N ALA A 76 1.46 -12.08 -5.11
CA ALA A 76 0.95 -10.99 -5.93
C ALA A 76 1.88 -10.66 -7.11
N VAL A 77 3.18 -10.54 -6.86
CA VAL A 77 4.18 -10.30 -7.90
C VAL A 77 4.21 -11.41 -8.94
N GLU A 78 4.25 -12.69 -8.51
CA GLU A 78 4.27 -13.84 -9.43
C GLU A 78 3.02 -13.92 -10.32
N LEU A 79 1.91 -13.35 -9.85
CA LEU A 79 0.66 -13.24 -10.61
C LEU A 79 0.59 -12.00 -11.52
N GLY A 80 1.63 -11.16 -11.52
CA GLY A 80 1.76 -10.01 -12.41
C GLY A 80 1.36 -8.66 -11.80
N ALA A 81 1.36 -8.52 -10.47
CA ALA A 81 1.21 -7.20 -9.85
C ALA A 81 2.38 -6.28 -10.25
N ASP A 82 2.06 -5.03 -10.63
CA ASP A 82 3.07 -3.99 -10.93
C ASP A 82 3.44 -3.19 -9.68
N ILE A 83 2.56 -3.17 -8.67
CA ILE A 83 2.75 -2.51 -7.38
C ILE A 83 2.18 -3.40 -6.29
N VAL A 84 2.87 -3.49 -5.15
CA VAL A 84 2.33 -4.17 -3.96
C VAL A 84 2.06 -3.15 -2.87
N LYS A 85 0.84 -3.14 -2.34
CA LYS A 85 0.47 -2.48 -1.09
C LYS A 85 0.40 -3.50 0.03
N THR A 86 1.21 -3.30 1.07
CA THR A 86 1.26 -4.19 2.23
C THR A 86 1.34 -3.43 3.56
N TYR A 87 1.54 -4.14 4.66
CA TYR A 87 1.78 -3.57 5.98
C TYR A 87 3.27 -3.62 6.32
N TYR A 88 3.72 -2.67 7.14
CA TYR A 88 5.07 -2.71 7.69
C TYR A 88 5.16 -3.77 8.81
N CYS A 89 6.30 -4.43 8.94
CA CYS A 89 6.59 -5.45 9.96
C CYS A 89 8.09 -5.48 10.32
N ASP A 90 8.46 -6.20 11.37
CA ASP A 90 9.87 -6.41 11.69
C ASP A 90 10.56 -7.22 10.59
N GLY A 91 11.75 -6.80 10.17
CA GLY A 91 12.47 -7.40 9.02
C GLY A 91 11.92 -7.01 7.65
N PHE A 92 11.18 -5.89 7.56
CA PHE A 92 10.56 -5.40 6.33
C PHE A 92 11.52 -5.30 5.12
N ASN A 93 12.80 -5.02 5.35
CA ASN A 93 13.84 -5.00 4.31
C ASN A 93 13.99 -6.35 3.58
N GLU A 94 13.76 -7.47 4.26
CA GLU A 94 13.76 -8.80 3.62
C GLU A 94 12.54 -8.98 2.69
N LEU A 95 11.37 -8.44 3.08
CA LEU A 95 10.18 -8.40 2.22
C LEU A 95 10.45 -7.57 0.97
N ILE A 96 11.04 -6.37 1.13
CA ILE A 96 11.42 -5.51 0.02
C ILE A 96 12.37 -6.23 -0.93
N ALA A 97 13.41 -6.89 -0.40
CA ALA A 97 14.37 -7.65 -1.21
C ALA A 97 13.71 -8.80 -1.99
N ALA A 98 12.61 -9.37 -1.48
CA ALA A 98 11.86 -10.44 -2.13
C ALA A 98 10.84 -9.95 -3.18
N CYS A 99 10.56 -8.64 -3.24
CA CYS A 99 9.57 -8.04 -4.13
C CYS A 99 10.26 -7.21 -5.23
N PRO A 100 10.34 -7.70 -6.49
CA PRO A 100 10.99 -6.99 -7.59
C PRO A 100 10.18 -5.80 -8.16
N VAL A 101 9.10 -5.39 -7.48
CA VAL A 101 8.23 -4.28 -7.88
C VAL A 101 8.10 -3.28 -6.73
N PRO A 102 7.71 -2.01 -6.99
CA PRO A 102 7.50 -1.03 -5.94
C PRO A 102 6.54 -1.52 -4.85
N VAL A 103 6.98 -1.38 -3.59
CA VAL A 103 6.17 -1.71 -2.42
C VAL A 103 5.77 -0.44 -1.70
N VAL A 104 4.47 -0.23 -1.52
CA VAL A 104 3.92 0.89 -0.75
C VAL A 104 3.31 0.37 0.56
N ILE A 105 3.50 1.11 1.64
CA ILE A 105 2.99 0.70 2.96
C ILE A 105 1.67 1.38 3.31
N ALA A 106 0.72 0.60 3.83
CA ALA A 106 -0.55 1.12 4.33
C ALA A 106 -0.35 1.90 5.64
N GLY A 107 -1.02 3.05 5.76
CA GLY A 107 -0.89 3.92 6.94
C GLY A 107 -1.41 3.35 8.28
N GLY A 108 -2.19 2.26 8.28
CA GLY A 108 -2.69 1.67 9.52
C GLY A 108 -3.79 2.49 10.21
N LYS A 109 -3.89 2.36 11.55
CA LYS A 109 -4.86 3.10 12.40
C LYS A 109 -4.41 4.54 12.62
N LYS A 110 -5.32 5.44 12.99
CA LYS A 110 -4.93 6.80 13.40
C LYS A 110 -4.01 6.72 14.61
N VAL A 111 -2.90 7.43 14.51
CA VAL A 111 -1.91 7.68 15.57
C VAL A 111 -1.60 9.18 15.59
N PRO A 112 -0.92 9.70 16.63
CA PRO A 112 -0.37 11.06 16.58
C PRO A 112 0.41 11.33 15.29
N GLU A 113 0.37 12.56 14.81
CA GLU A 113 0.94 12.96 13.52
C GLU A 113 2.45 12.72 13.46
N LEU A 114 3.18 13.01 14.55
CA LEU A 114 4.61 12.72 14.64
C LEU A 114 4.89 11.22 14.48
N ASP A 115 4.16 10.36 15.20
CA ASP A 115 4.30 8.90 15.10
C ASP A 115 4.03 8.40 13.67
N ALA A 116 3.06 9.00 12.96
CA ALA A 116 2.79 8.68 11.56
C ALA A 116 3.93 9.11 10.63
N LEU A 117 4.57 10.25 10.88
CA LEU A 117 5.75 10.72 10.13
C LEU A 117 6.99 9.86 10.40
N GLU A 118 7.23 9.49 11.65
CA GLU A 118 8.29 8.54 12.03
C GLU A 118 8.09 7.19 11.37
N PHE A 119 6.85 6.70 11.36
CA PHE A 119 6.48 5.47 10.66
C PHE A 119 6.74 5.55 9.15
N ALA A 120 6.31 6.63 8.50
CA ALA A 120 6.59 6.85 7.07
C ALA A 120 8.10 6.86 6.81
N HIS A 121 8.86 7.64 7.58
CA HIS A 121 10.31 7.77 7.42
C HIS A 121 11.01 6.42 7.59
N LYS A 122 10.62 5.64 8.60
CA LYS A 122 11.17 4.30 8.84
C LYS A 122 10.90 3.37 7.67
N ALA A 123 9.66 3.31 7.18
CA ALA A 123 9.31 2.44 6.07
C ALA A 123 10.07 2.79 4.78
N ILE A 124 10.21 4.08 4.47
CA ILE A 124 11.00 4.55 3.32
C ILE A 124 12.48 4.20 3.50
N SER A 125 13.03 4.43 4.70
CA SER A 125 14.42 4.06 5.03
C SER A 125 14.70 2.56 4.87
N ASP A 126 13.70 1.73 5.15
CA ASP A 126 13.77 0.27 5.02
C ASP A 126 13.44 -0.23 3.59
N GLY A 127 13.24 0.68 2.63
CA GLY A 127 13.14 0.37 1.20
C GLY A 127 11.74 0.44 0.60
N ALA A 128 10.72 0.88 1.32
CA ALA A 128 9.41 1.15 0.72
C ALA A 128 9.53 2.25 -0.35
N SER A 129 8.79 2.10 -1.45
CA SER A 129 8.72 3.10 -2.53
C SER A 129 7.71 4.21 -2.25
N GLY A 130 6.93 4.11 -1.17
CA GLY A 130 5.92 5.11 -0.82
C GLY A 130 4.99 4.67 0.30
N VAL A 131 3.99 5.50 0.57
CA VAL A 131 2.94 5.27 1.57
C VAL A 131 1.56 5.45 0.96
N ASP A 132 0.61 4.64 1.42
CA ASP A 132 -0.83 4.77 1.12
C ASP A 132 -1.55 5.01 2.45
N MET A 133 -1.57 6.29 2.85
CA MET A 133 -2.12 6.73 4.12
C MET A 133 -3.53 7.27 3.96
N GLY A 134 -4.51 6.54 4.52
CA GLY A 134 -5.88 7.03 4.69
C GLY A 134 -6.06 7.77 6.02
N ARG A 135 -6.36 7.01 7.08
CA ARG A 135 -6.78 7.55 8.39
C ARG A 135 -5.82 8.57 8.99
N ASN A 136 -4.50 8.36 8.85
CA ASN A 136 -3.50 9.30 9.37
C ASN A 136 -3.48 10.66 8.65
N ILE A 137 -4.11 10.76 7.48
CA ILE A 137 -4.33 12.02 6.77
C ILE A 137 -5.71 12.58 7.12
N PHE A 138 -6.79 11.91 6.71
CA PHE A 138 -8.13 12.51 6.76
C PHE A 138 -8.73 12.60 8.17
N GLN A 139 -8.15 11.93 9.18
CA GLN A 139 -8.53 12.07 10.59
C GLN A 139 -7.53 12.94 11.38
N SER A 140 -6.55 13.56 10.71
CA SER A 140 -5.70 14.57 11.31
C SER A 140 -6.47 15.87 11.54
N GLU A 141 -6.04 16.68 12.49
CA GLU A 141 -6.60 18.01 12.74
C GLU A 141 -6.37 18.96 11.55
N SER A 142 -5.27 18.79 10.83
CA SER A 142 -5.00 19.49 9.57
C SER A 142 -4.56 18.52 8.47
N PRO A 143 -5.51 17.93 7.72
CA PRO A 143 -5.20 16.98 6.65
C PRO A 143 -4.29 17.55 5.56
N GLU A 144 -4.46 18.83 5.20
CA GLU A 144 -3.63 19.50 4.19
C GLU A 144 -2.17 19.58 4.63
N ASN A 145 -1.93 20.04 5.87
CA ASN A 145 -0.59 20.15 6.43
C ASN A 145 0.04 18.75 6.60
N MET A 146 -0.77 17.74 6.96
CA MET A 146 -0.30 16.38 7.09
C MET A 146 0.12 15.77 5.74
N ILE A 147 -0.58 16.08 4.64
CA ILE A 147 -0.17 15.66 3.29
C ILE A 147 1.19 16.26 2.93
N GLN A 148 1.40 17.55 3.19
CA GLN A 148 2.68 18.21 2.90
C GLN A 148 3.83 17.64 3.74
N ALA A 149 3.58 17.42 5.04
CA ALA A 149 4.56 16.81 5.94
C ALA A 149 4.93 15.38 5.48
N VAL A 150 3.95 14.53 5.18
CA VAL A 150 4.19 13.17 4.66
C VAL A 150 4.95 13.22 3.33
N ARG A 151 4.60 14.14 2.42
CA ARG A 151 5.32 14.33 1.16
C ARG A 151 6.79 14.68 1.40
N SER A 152 7.08 15.57 2.35
CA SER A 152 8.47 15.96 2.66
C SER A 152 9.31 14.77 3.14
N VAL A 153 8.72 13.88 3.95
CA VAL A 153 9.37 12.65 4.42
C VAL A 153 9.59 11.68 3.25
N VAL A 154 8.54 11.41 2.48
CA VAL A 154 8.55 10.33 1.47
C VAL A 154 9.33 10.71 0.21
N VAL A 155 9.20 11.95 -0.25
CA VAL A 155 9.81 12.40 -1.51
C VAL A 155 11.17 13.03 -1.29
N ASN A 156 11.33 13.82 -0.21
CA ASN A 156 12.56 14.59 0.02
C ASN A 156 13.47 13.97 1.09
N GLY A 157 13.04 12.90 1.78
CA GLY A 157 13.80 12.29 2.87
C GLY A 157 13.93 13.19 4.11
N GLU A 158 12.97 14.11 4.32
CA GLU A 158 12.99 14.99 5.48
C GLU A 158 12.85 14.21 6.79
N LYS A 159 13.54 14.66 7.84
CA LYS A 159 13.45 14.02 9.16
C LYS A 159 12.07 14.24 9.79
N PRO A 160 11.51 13.26 10.54
CA PRO A 160 10.17 13.38 11.14
C PRO A 160 9.96 14.64 11.96
N ASP A 161 10.91 15.03 12.81
CA ASP A 161 10.80 16.24 13.64
C ASP A 161 10.61 17.52 12.81
N LYS A 162 11.38 17.65 11.73
CA LYS A 162 11.30 18.80 10.82
C LYS A 162 10.00 18.78 10.00
N ALA A 163 9.58 17.62 9.52
CA ALA A 163 8.30 17.47 8.85
C ALA A 163 7.13 17.79 9.82
N PHE A 164 7.28 17.49 11.11
CA PHE A 164 6.28 17.81 12.12
C PHE A 164 6.25 19.31 12.47
N GLU A 165 7.40 19.99 12.48
CA GLU A 165 7.45 21.45 12.54
C GLU A 165 6.73 22.07 11.33
N GLN A 166 6.93 21.54 10.12
CA GLN A 166 6.20 21.98 8.91
C GLN A 166 4.69 21.77 9.06
N TYR A 167 4.27 20.61 9.60
CA TYR A 167 2.86 20.33 9.90
C TYR A 167 2.24 21.39 10.82
N LYS A 168 2.96 21.78 11.89
CA LYS A 168 2.50 22.78 12.87
C LYS A 168 2.49 24.22 12.35
N ASN A 169 3.40 24.55 11.44
CA ASN A 169 3.62 25.93 10.97
C ASN A 169 2.89 26.25 9.67
N SER A 170 2.33 25.24 9.00
CA SER A 170 1.48 25.43 7.83
C SER A 170 0.09 25.85 8.30
N LEU A 171 -0.56 26.73 7.52
CA LEU A 171 -1.76 27.51 7.88
C LEU A 171 -2.89 26.69 8.54
#